data_AF-A0A2N1Q4D0-F1
#
_entry.id   AF-A0A2N1Q4D0-F1
#
_cell.length_a   1.000
_cell.length_b   1.000
_cell.length_c   1.000
_cell.angle_alpha   90.00
_cell.angle_beta   90.00
_cell.angle_gamma   90.00
#
_symmetry.space_group_name_H-M   'P 1'
#
loop_
_entity.id
_entity.type
_entity.pdbx_description
1 polymer ?
#
loop_
_entity_poly.entity_id
_entity_poly.type
_entity_poly.pdbx_seq_one_letter_code
_entity_poly.pdbx_strand_id
1 'polypeptide(L)'
;MASFLNFLALDLKGIIIIVVIAILVLALLGIIISNRKYKVRYNRFYKKFDKTINKKYNGNMLIEDLINKYTVDGTNTFKSLKRKGKNITKKYLEYYQKNLPEQVLLKSFTSPDKNRSELIIIVLDDNDRVLYKWDKSKKIKGFIKVINKYQMLTPLIAFLYELPLNINENKDYRLINHDNDNVITYEIVKNIKKVPKKYKNKKVVKDKQGKKKKKK
;
A
#
# COMPACT_ATOMS: atom_id res chain seq x y z
N MET A 1 -55.04 26.10 -3.54
CA MET A 1 -55.61 24.99 -2.73
C MET A 1 -56.12 23.82 -3.58
N ALA A 2 -56.75 24.04 -4.74
CA ALA A 2 -57.21 22.95 -5.62
C ALA A 2 -56.08 22.02 -6.13
N SER A 3 -54.87 22.52 -6.30
CA SER A 3 -53.69 21.73 -6.69
C SER A 3 -53.20 20.75 -5.60
N PHE A 4 -53.49 21.02 -4.32
CA PHE A 4 -53.11 20.15 -3.20
C PHE A 4 -54.09 18.99 -3.02
N LEU A 5 -55.37 19.19 -3.38
CA LEU A 5 -56.40 18.15 -3.35
C LEU A 5 -56.26 17.15 -4.52
N ASN A 6 -55.80 17.59 -5.69
CA ASN A 6 -55.49 16.68 -6.81
C ASN A 6 -54.27 15.77 -6.55
N PHE A 7 -53.42 16.10 -5.56
CA PHE A 7 -52.34 15.21 -5.10
C PHE A 7 -52.87 14.01 -4.30
N LEU A 8 -54.07 14.10 -3.70
CA LEU A 8 -54.70 13.02 -2.94
C LEU A 8 -55.47 12.03 -3.83
N ALA A 9 -55.68 12.34 -5.12
CA ALA A 9 -56.26 11.43 -6.10
C ALA A 9 -55.19 10.50 -6.72
N LEU A 10 -54.22 10.05 -5.93
CA LEU A 10 -53.24 9.06 -6.36
C LEU A 10 -53.89 7.68 -6.38
N ASP A 11 -54.10 7.15 -7.58
CA ASP A 11 -54.41 5.73 -7.78
C ASP A 11 -53.34 4.86 -7.07
N LEU A 12 -53.69 3.63 -6.70
CA LEU A 12 -52.82 2.69 -5.97
C LEU A 12 -51.43 2.59 -6.62
N LYS A 13 -51.36 2.68 -7.95
CA LYS A 13 -50.12 2.74 -8.74
C LYS A 13 -49.22 3.93 -8.38
N GLY A 14 -49.80 5.12 -8.19
CA GLY A 14 -49.08 6.33 -7.80
C GLY A 14 -48.50 6.24 -6.39
N ILE A 15 -49.26 5.65 -5.45
CA ILE A 15 -48.78 5.38 -4.08
C ILE A 15 -47.59 4.40 -4.12
N ILE A 16 -47.69 3.31 -4.88
CA ILE A 16 -46.60 2.33 -5.04
C ILE A 16 -45.33 3.00 -5.58
N ILE A 17 -45.45 3.85 -6.62
CA ILE A 17 -44.29 4.56 -7.20
C ILE A 17 -43.60 5.44 -6.15
N ILE A 18 -44.36 6.20 -5.35
CA ILE A 18 -43.81 7.07 -4.30
C ILE A 18 -43.07 6.24 -3.24
N VAL A 19 -43.65 5.12 -2.80
CA VAL A 19 -43.02 4.22 -1.81
C VAL A 19 -41.70 3.66 -2.35
N VAL A 20 -41.68 3.20 -3.60
CA VAL A 20 -40.46 2.68 -4.24
C VAL A 20 -39.38 3.77 -4.35
N ILE A 21 -39.75 4.98 -4.76
CA ILE A 21 -38.82 6.13 -4.84
C ILE A 21 -38.28 6.46 -3.44
N ALA A 22 -39.13 6.49 -2.41
CA ALA A 22 -38.70 6.78 -1.04
C ALA A 22 -37.69 5.75 -0.54
N ILE A 23 -37.90 4.45 -0.80
CA ILE A 23 -36.97 3.37 -0.45
C ILE A 23 -35.63 3.55 -1.18
N LEU A 24 -35.66 3.87 -2.48
CA LEU A 24 -34.44 4.12 -3.26
C LEU A 24 -33.63 5.31 -2.72
N VAL A 25 -34.30 6.40 -2.36
CA VAL A 25 -33.66 7.58 -1.76
C VAL A 25 -33.02 7.22 -0.41
N LEU A 26 -33.72 6.49 0.46
CA LEU A 26 -33.18 6.05 1.75
C LEU A 26 -31.97 5.11 1.58
N ALA A 27 -32.01 4.19 0.61
CA ALA A 27 -30.90 3.31 0.30
C ALA A 27 -29.67 4.10 -0.18
N LEU A 28 -29.85 5.08 -1.07
CA LEU A 28 -28.79 5.97 -1.52
C LEU A 28 -28.17 6.78 -0.37
N LEU A 29 -29.00 7.35 0.51
CA LEU A 29 -28.52 8.07 1.70
C LEU A 29 -27.70 7.16 2.62
N GLY A 30 -28.14 5.92 2.85
CA GLY A 30 -27.39 4.94 3.63
C GLY A 30 -26.00 4.65 3.05
N ILE A 31 -25.90 4.51 1.73
CA ILE A 31 -24.61 4.32 1.03
C ILE A 31 -23.70 5.55 1.21
N ILE A 32 -24.23 6.76 1.06
CA ILE A 32 -23.44 8.00 1.19
C ILE A 32 -22.90 8.15 2.62
N ILE A 33 -23.74 7.94 3.64
CA ILE A 33 -23.36 8.07 5.06
C ILE A 33 -22.28 7.06 5.42
N SER A 34 -22.45 5.79 5.01
CA SER A 34 -21.48 4.74 5.30
C SER A 34 -20.12 5.02 4.63
N ASN A 35 -20.11 5.41 3.35
CA ASN A 35 -18.88 5.77 2.63
C ASN A 35 -18.16 6.95 3.30
N ARG A 36 -18.89 7.98 3.75
CA ARG A 36 -18.32 9.12 4.48
C ARG A 36 -17.65 8.68 5.79
N LYS A 37 -18.30 7.80 6.56
CA LYS A 37 -17.75 7.26 7.82
C LYS A 37 -16.43 6.52 7.59
N TYR A 38 -16.35 5.66 6.57
CA TYR A 38 -15.12 4.95 6.23
C TYR A 38 -14.01 5.90 5.76
N LYS A 39 -14.33 6.89 4.91
CA LYS A 39 -13.37 7.89 4.43
C LYS A 39 -12.78 8.70 5.59
N VAL A 40 -13.60 9.11 6.54
CA VAL A 40 -13.15 9.84 7.73
C VAL A 40 -12.26 8.96 8.60
N ARG A 41 -12.63 7.69 8.83
CA ARG A 41 -11.81 6.74 9.61
C ARG A 41 -10.44 6.53 8.97
N TYR A 42 -10.41 6.30 7.66
CA TYR A 42 -9.17 6.14 6.89
C TYR A 42 -8.29 7.39 6.99
N ASN A 43 -8.84 8.58 6.73
CA ASN A 43 -8.08 9.83 6.77
C ASN A 43 -7.47 10.11 8.15
N ARG A 44 -8.20 9.83 9.23
CA ARG A 44 -7.67 9.98 10.61
C ARG A 44 -6.52 9.01 10.86
N PHE A 45 -6.66 7.75 10.44
CA PHE A 45 -5.60 6.77 10.55
C PHE A 45 -4.36 7.20 9.78
N TYR A 46 -4.51 7.56 8.50
CA TYR A 46 -3.40 7.95 7.63
C TYR A 46 -2.66 9.18 8.17
N LYS A 47 -3.37 10.24 8.58
CA LYS A 47 -2.73 11.42 9.18
C LYS A 47 -1.92 11.09 10.43
N LYS A 48 -2.42 10.19 11.28
CA LYS A 48 -1.70 9.74 12.48
C LYS A 48 -0.47 8.91 12.10
N PHE A 49 -0.62 8.02 11.12
CA PHE A 49 0.45 7.17 10.63
C PHE A 49 1.58 8.01 10.03
N ASP A 50 1.25 8.90 9.08
CA ASP A 50 2.18 9.83 8.43
C ASP A 50 2.92 10.73 9.44
N LYS A 51 2.19 11.36 10.37
CA LYS A 51 2.79 12.15 11.45
C LYS A 51 3.78 11.35 12.29
N THR A 52 3.46 10.08 12.58
CA THR A 52 4.33 9.23 13.40
C THR A 52 5.56 8.79 12.64
N ILE A 53 5.42 8.48 11.35
CA ILE A 53 6.52 8.14 10.45
C ILE A 53 7.51 9.31 10.38
N ASN A 54 7.03 10.51 10.05
CA ASN A 54 7.89 11.68 9.88
C ASN A 54 8.58 12.11 11.19
N LYS A 55 7.97 11.84 12.36
CA LYS A 55 8.53 12.23 13.66
C LYS A 55 9.42 11.17 14.32
N LYS A 56 9.09 9.89 14.22
CA LYS A 56 9.73 8.81 15.00
C LYS A 56 10.37 7.72 14.15
N TYR A 57 9.93 7.56 12.91
CA TYR A 57 10.37 6.49 12.01
C TYR A 57 10.74 7.07 10.65
N ASN A 58 11.51 8.16 10.66
CA ASN A 58 12.02 8.77 9.44
C ASN A 58 13.06 7.82 8.81
N GLY A 59 12.76 7.33 7.61
CA GLY A 59 13.61 6.36 6.92
C GLY A 59 14.99 6.91 6.58
N ASN A 60 15.05 8.17 6.15
CA ASN A 60 16.30 8.82 5.72
C ASN A 60 17.25 9.00 6.90
N MET A 61 16.75 9.50 8.03
CA MET A 61 17.56 9.64 9.26
C MET A 61 18.03 8.29 9.78
N LEU A 62 17.17 7.26 9.71
CA LEU A 62 17.57 5.91 10.13
C LEU A 62 18.69 5.37 9.22
N ILE A 63 18.57 5.52 7.90
CA ILE A 63 19.60 5.06 6.95
C ILE A 63 20.94 5.74 7.25
N GLU A 64 20.94 7.05 7.45
CA GLU A 64 22.14 7.83 7.79
C GLU A 64 22.79 7.34 9.09
N ASP A 65 22.00 7.16 10.16
CA ASP A 65 22.49 6.65 11.44
C ASP A 65 23.05 5.22 11.31
N LEU A 66 22.42 4.38 10.50
CA LEU A 66 22.90 3.01 10.27
C LEU A 66 24.27 3.04 9.58
N ILE A 67 24.37 3.73 8.44
CA ILE A 67 25.62 3.84 7.65
C ILE A 67 26.75 4.40 8.50
N ASN A 68 26.51 5.51 9.20
CA ASN A 68 27.58 6.25 9.87
C ASN A 68 27.96 5.70 11.26
N LYS A 69 27.02 5.08 12.00
CA LYS A 69 27.23 4.74 13.41
C LYS A 69 27.09 3.25 13.72
N TYR A 70 26.14 2.58 13.08
CA TYR A 70 25.66 1.27 13.54
C TYR A 70 25.97 0.09 12.63
N THR A 71 26.60 0.27 11.48
CA THR A 71 27.10 -0.86 10.68
C THR A 71 28.48 -1.30 11.19
N VAL A 72 28.74 -2.61 11.14
CA VAL A 72 30.01 -3.25 11.52
C VAL A 72 30.89 -3.50 10.29
N ASP A 73 30.28 -3.78 9.14
CA ASP A 73 30.94 -4.02 7.86
C ASP A 73 30.29 -3.17 6.75
N GLY A 74 30.80 -3.22 5.52
CA GLY A 74 30.21 -2.49 4.39
C GLY A 74 28.95 -3.15 3.78
N THR A 75 28.43 -4.23 4.36
CA THR A 75 27.31 -4.98 3.78
C THR A 75 25.96 -4.38 4.17
N ASN A 76 25.06 -4.32 3.19
CA ASN A 76 23.72 -3.79 3.33
C ASN A 76 22.74 -4.82 3.96
N THR A 77 23.10 -5.38 5.12
CA THR A 77 22.35 -6.48 5.78
C THR A 77 21.94 -6.14 7.21
N PHE A 78 20.93 -6.85 7.75
CA PHE A 78 20.54 -6.70 9.15
C PHE A 78 21.58 -7.35 10.08
N LYS A 79 22.27 -8.38 9.61
CA LYS A 79 23.30 -9.11 10.39
C LYS A 79 24.52 -8.23 10.66
N SER A 80 24.93 -7.38 9.72
CA SER A 80 26.06 -6.46 9.86
C SER A 80 25.82 -5.32 10.83
N LEU A 81 24.60 -5.15 11.34
CA LEU A 81 24.31 -4.10 12.32
C LEU A 81 24.83 -4.44 13.74
N LYS A 82 25.36 -3.43 14.42
CA LYS A 82 25.61 -3.42 15.87
C LYS A 82 24.30 -3.64 16.64
N ARG A 83 24.39 -4.10 17.89
CA ARG A 83 23.21 -4.39 18.75
C ARG A 83 22.20 -3.24 18.82
N LYS A 84 22.67 -1.99 18.98
CA LYS A 84 21.80 -0.80 18.99
C LYS A 84 21.10 -0.58 17.64
N GLY A 85 21.82 -0.66 16.52
CA GLY A 85 21.25 -0.57 15.17
C GLY A 85 20.21 -1.65 14.88
N LYS A 86 20.48 -2.89 15.29
CA LYS A 86 19.51 -4.00 15.20
C LYS A 86 18.22 -3.68 15.95
N ASN A 87 18.32 -3.15 17.17
CA ASN A 87 17.14 -2.83 17.97
C ASN A 87 16.29 -1.70 17.35
N ILE A 88 16.93 -0.63 16.87
CA ILE A 88 16.23 0.51 16.25
C ILE A 88 15.57 0.07 14.94
N THR A 89 16.32 -0.62 14.08
CA THR A 89 15.81 -1.18 12.81
C THR A 89 14.66 -2.15 13.05
N LYS A 90 14.75 -3.00 14.09
CA LYS A 90 13.68 -3.92 14.44
C LYS A 90 12.39 -3.17 14.82
N LYS A 91 12.48 -2.14 15.66
CA LYS A 91 11.33 -1.29 16.03
C LYS A 91 10.72 -0.61 14.81
N TYR A 92 11.56 -0.14 13.89
CA TYR A 92 11.12 0.45 12.62
C TYR A 92 10.31 -0.58 11.80
N LEU A 93 10.88 -1.75 11.55
CA LEU A 93 10.23 -2.81 10.77
C LEU A 93 8.93 -3.33 11.44
N GLU A 94 8.91 -3.46 12.76
CA GLU A 94 7.71 -3.83 13.53
C GLU A 94 6.58 -2.82 13.34
N TYR A 95 6.91 -1.52 13.34
CA TYR A 95 5.94 -0.47 13.14
C TYR A 95 5.26 -0.59 11.76
N TYR A 96 6.04 -0.73 10.68
CA TYR A 96 5.48 -0.90 9.34
C TYR A 96 4.75 -2.24 9.16
N GLN A 97 5.27 -3.33 9.73
CA GLN A 97 4.63 -4.64 9.72
C GLN A 97 3.21 -4.62 10.32
N LYS A 98 3.00 -3.78 11.34
CA LYS A 98 1.69 -3.61 11.99
C LYS A 98 0.78 -2.67 11.20
N ASN A 99 1.27 -1.48 10.84
CA ASN A 99 0.42 -0.39 10.36
C ASN A 99 0.13 -0.46 8.84
N LEU A 100 1.04 -0.99 8.01
CA LEU A 100 0.81 -1.04 6.56
C LEU A 100 -0.38 -1.95 6.17
N PRO A 101 -0.51 -3.18 6.70
CA PRO A 101 -1.69 -3.99 6.39
C PRO A 101 -2.99 -3.35 6.89
N GLU A 102 -2.95 -2.62 8.01
CA GLU A 102 -4.10 -1.88 8.51
C GLU A 102 -4.48 -0.70 7.60
N GLN A 103 -3.49 0.04 7.08
CA GLN A 103 -3.72 1.08 6.09
C GLN A 103 -4.44 0.53 4.87
N VAL A 104 -3.94 -0.58 4.31
CA VAL A 104 -4.53 -1.21 3.11
C VAL A 104 -5.94 -1.71 3.38
N LEU A 105 -6.17 -2.35 4.54
CA LEU A 105 -7.50 -2.79 4.96
C LEU A 105 -8.47 -1.60 5.06
N LEU A 106 -8.10 -0.53 5.75
CA LEU A 106 -8.97 0.64 5.89
C LEU A 106 -9.22 1.34 4.55
N LYS A 107 -8.21 1.39 3.68
CA LYS A 107 -8.34 1.94 2.33
C LYS A 107 -9.28 1.12 1.44
N SER A 108 -9.32 -0.20 1.62
CA SER A 108 -10.23 -1.07 0.85
C SER A 108 -11.70 -0.67 1.05
N PHE A 109 -12.09 -0.25 2.26
CA PHE A 109 -13.46 0.20 2.54
C PHE A 109 -13.86 1.50 1.84
N THR A 110 -12.88 2.30 1.42
CA THR A 110 -13.11 3.54 0.66
C THR A 110 -12.93 3.35 -0.84
N SER A 111 -12.55 2.15 -1.29
CA SER A 111 -12.27 1.84 -2.68
C SER A 111 -13.48 1.16 -3.35
N PRO A 112 -13.62 1.23 -4.69
CA PRO A 112 -14.69 0.52 -5.40
C PRO A 112 -14.61 -1.00 -5.21
N ASP A 113 -13.40 -1.56 -5.25
CA ASP A 113 -13.15 -2.99 -5.00
C ASP A 113 -12.77 -3.22 -3.53
N LYS A 114 -13.79 -3.37 -2.68
CA LYS A 114 -13.64 -3.56 -1.22
C LYS A 114 -12.93 -4.87 -0.85
N ASN A 115 -12.81 -5.80 -1.79
CA ASN A 115 -12.16 -7.09 -1.56
C ASN A 115 -10.63 -7.00 -1.67
N ARG A 116 -10.08 -5.93 -2.26
CA ARG A 116 -8.63 -5.70 -2.35
C ARG A 116 -8.10 -5.10 -1.03
N SER A 117 -7.96 -5.95 -0.02
CA SER A 117 -7.65 -5.55 1.36
C SER A 117 -6.33 -6.13 1.89
N GLU A 118 -5.61 -6.92 1.08
CA GLU A 118 -4.39 -7.59 1.50
C GLU A 118 -3.15 -7.01 0.81
N LEU A 119 -2.12 -6.69 1.60
CA LEU A 119 -0.83 -6.18 1.12
C LEU A 119 0.18 -7.31 0.91
N ILE A 120 0.86 -7.25 -0.23
CA ILE A 120 2.06 -8.06 -0.50
C ILE A 120 3.19 -7.12 -0.91
N ILE A 121 4.35 -7.34 -0.33
CA ILE A 121 5.60 -6.70 -0.78
C ILE A 121 6.40 -7.76 -1.54
N ILE A 122 6.90 -7.42 -2.71
CA ILE A 122 7.52 -8.34 -3.64
C ILE A 122 8.95 -7.87 -3.89
N VAL A 123 9.90 -8.81 -3.83
CA VAL A 123 11.26 -8.60 -4.32
C VAL A 123 11.42 -9.36 -5.62
N LEU A 124 11.90 -8.64 -6.63
CA LEU A 124 12.15 -9.11 -7.98
C LEU A 124 13.65 -9.09 -8.27
N ASP A 125 14.11 -9.93 -9.18
CA ASP A 125 15.42 -9.79 -9.79
C ASP A 125 15.40 -8.75 -10.93
N ASP A 126 16.55 -8.55 -11.55
CA ASP A 126 16.79 -7.73 -12.74
C ASP A 126 15.89 -8.09 -13.95
N ASN A 127 15.39 -9.34 -13.98
CA ASN A 127 14.55 -9.89 -15.02
C ASN A 127 13.05 -9.95 -14.63
N ASP A 128 12.64 -9.17 -13.61
CA ASP A 128 11.27 -9.14 -13.07
C ASP A 128 10.74 -10.49 -12.56
N ARG A 129 11.62 -11.44 -12.24
CA ARG A 129 11.24 -12.72 -11.64
C ARG A 129 11.09 -12.55 -10.14
N VAL A 130 10.04 -13.16 -9.59
CA VAL A 130 9.75 -13.07 -8.16
C VAL A 130 10.78 -13.88 -7.37
N LEU A 131 11.64 -13.17 -6.63
CA LEU A 131 12.60 -13.74 -5.69
C LEU A 131 11.99 -13.98 -4.32
N TYR A 132 11.08 -13.10 -3.88
CA TYR A 132 10.45 -13.20 -2.57
C TYR A 132 9.11 -12.47 -2.53
N LYS A 133 8.21 -12.98 -1.70
CA LYS A 133 6.95 -12.31 -1.34
C LYS A 133 6.86 -12.21 0.17
N TRP A 134 6.67 -11.01 0.67
CA TRP A 134 6.30 -10.74 2.04
C TRP A 134 4.81 -10.46 2.13
N ASP A 135 4.17 -11.01 3.17
CA ASP A 135 2.79 -10.70 3.54
C ASP A 135 2.72 -10.64 5.08
N LYS A 136 1.58 -10.19 5.61
CA LYS A 136 1.36 -10.01 7.05
C LYS A 136 1.67 -11.27 7.89
N SER A 137 1.46 -12.48 7.35
CA SER A 137 1.73 -13.74 8.10
C SER A 137 3.22 -13.94 8.39
N LYS A 138 4.10 -13.41 7.53
CA LYS A 138 5.56 -13.58 7.67
C LYS A 138 6.16 -12.72 8.78
N LYS A 139 5.40 -11.75 9.31
CA LYS A 139 5.79 -10.84 10.41
C LYS A 139 7.16 -10.18 10.11
N ILE A 140 7.84 -9.70 11.15
CA ILE A 140 9.17 -9.10 11.00
C ILE A 140 10.25 -10.08 10.50
N LYS A 141 10.12 -11.38 10.83
CA LYS A 141 11.09 -12.40 10.41
C LYS A 141 11.21 -12.45 8.88
N GLY A 142 10.11 -12.23 8.17
CA GLY A 142 10.12 -12.13 6.71
C GLY A 142 10.96 -10.97 6.19
N PHE A 143 10.86 -9.78 6.80
CA PHE A 143 11.69 -8.63 6.43
C PHE A 143 13.17 -8.89 6.73
N ILE A 144 13.50 -9.40 7.91
CA ILE A 144 14.90 -9.70 8.26
C ILE A 144 15.49 -10.75 7.31
N LYS A 145 14.68 -11.75 6.92
CA LYS A 145 15.10 -12.78 5.96
C LYS A 145 15.41 -12.17 4.58
N VAL A 146 14.54 -11.30 4.06
CA VAL A 146 14.74 -10.69 2.74
C VAL A 146 15.92 -9.73 2.74
N ILE A 147 16.06 -8.90 3.78
CA ILE A 147 17.20 -7.99 3.96
C ILE A 147 18.52 -8.77 3.92
N ASN A 148 18.64 -9.84 4.71
CA ASN A 148 19.90 -10.58 4.81
C ASN A 148 20.19 -11.41 3.55
N LYS A 149 19.16 -11.99 2.92
CA LYS A 149 19.35 -12.85 1.74
C LYS A 149 19.75 -12.05 0.51
N TYR A 150 19.17 -10.86 0.32
CA TYR A 150 19.35 -10.06 -0.89
C TYR A 150 20.10 -8.74 -0.61
N GLN A 151 20.70 -8.56 0.56
CA GLN A 151 21.46 -7.36 0.94
C GLN A 151 20.71 -6.05 0.64
N MET A 152 19.49 -5.92 1.19
CA MET A 152 18.58 -4.80 0.87
C MET A 152 18.15 -4.00 2.11
N LEU A 153 19.01 -3.83 3.11
CA LEU A 153 18.63 -3.14 4.34
C LEU A 153 18.18 -1.69 4.06
N THR A 154 19.04 -0.88 3.43
CA THR A 154 18.74 0.53 3.14
C THR A 154 17.64 0.70 2.09
N PRO A 155 17.63 -0.04 0.94
CA PRO A 155 16.50 -0.05 0.02
C PRO A 155 15.16 -0.36 0.68
N LEU A 156 15.11 -1.37 1.56
CA LEU A 156 13.86 -1.76 2.20
C LEU A 156 13.39 -0.69 3.20
N ILE A 157 14.29 -0.04 3.92
CA ILE A 157 13.93 1.07 4.81
C ILE A 157 13.36 2.24 4.01
N ALA A 158 14.02 2.67 2.95
CA ALA A 158 13.52 3.73 2.07
C ALA A 158 12.17 3.37 1.46
N PHE A 159 12.05 2.13 0.95
CA PHE A 159 10.83 1.63 0.37
C PHE A 159 9.66 1.68 1.37
N LEU A 160 9.87 1.19 2.59
CA LEU A 160 8.83 1.19 3.63
C LEU A 160 8.46 2.62 4.04
N TYR A 161 9.40 3.56 4.05
CA TYR A 161 9.15 4.96 4.37
C TYR A 161 8.20 5.64 3.37
N GLU A 162 8.40 5.40 2.07
CA GLU A 162 7.58 6.01 1.01
C GLU A 162 6.29 5.24 0.69
N LEU A 163 6.24 3.95 1.05
CA LEU A 163 5.12 3.07 0.71
C LEU A 163 3.75 3.58 1.21
N PRO A 164 3.59 4.13 2.43
CA PRO A 164 2.31 4.66 2.89
C PRO A 164 1.74 5.74 1.98
N LEU A 165 2.57 6.64 1.47
CA LEU A 165 2.15 7.69 0.56
C LEU A 165 1.71 7.10 -0.77
N ASN A 166 2.51 6.21 -1.35
CA ASN A 166 2.20 5.54 -2.62
C ASN A 166 0.89 4.71 -2.52
N ILE A 167 0.70 4.00 -1.40
CA ILE A 167 -0.56 3.32 -1.10
C ILE A 167 -1.68 4.35 -1.04
N ASN A 168 -1.52 5.48 -0.33
CA ASN A 168 -2.55 6.50 -0.18
C ASN A 168 -2.95 7.13 -1.52
N GLU A 169 -2.00 7.32 -2.43
CA GLU A 169 -2.22 7.92 -3.74
C GLU A 169 -2.65 6.92 -4.82
N ASN A 170 -2.71 5.62 -4.52
CA ASN A 170 -2.94 4.54 -5.50
C ASN A 170 -1.89 4.52 -6.62
N LYS A 171 -0.62 4.84 -6.30
CA LYS A 171 0.48 4.84 -7.26
C LYS A 171 1.28 3.54 -7.16
N ASP A 172 1.67 3.01 -8.31
CA ASP A 172 2.63 1.91 -8.36
C ASP A 172 3.98 2.43 -7.84
N TYR A 173 4.66 1.60 -7.05
CA TYR A 173 5.94 1.98 -6.46
C TYR A 173 6.95 0.85 -6.64
N ARG A 174 8.09 1.20 -7.22
CA ARG A 174 9.20 0.31 -7.50
C ARG A 174 10.47 1.01 -7.05
N LEU A 175 11.23 0.37 -6.18
CA LEU A 175 12.54 0.85 -5.74
C LEU A 175 13.60 -0.17 -6.14
N ILE A 176 14.58 0.30 -6.90
CA ILE A 176 15.69 -0.53 -7.40
C ILE A 176 16.84 -0.43 -6.40
N ASN A 177 17.42 -1.57 -6.04
CA ASN A 177 18.66 -1.59 -5.27
C ASN A 177 19.85 -1.40 -6.20
N HIS A 178 20.63 -0.36 -5.98
CA HIS A 178 21.80 -0.04 -6.81
C HIS A 178 22.96 -1.04 -6.62
N ASP A 179 22.97 -1.80 -5.52
CA ASP A 179 24.07 -2.73 -5.23
C ASP A 179 23.95 -4.05 -6.00
N ASN A 180 22.72 -4.46 -6.37
CA ASN A 180 22.47 -5.79 -6.94
C ASN A 180 21.26 -5.88 -7.88
N ASP A 181 20.77 -4.75 -8.36
CA ASP A 181 19.67 -4.59 -9.32
C ASP A 181 18.32 -5.22 -8.94
N ASN A 182 18.21 -5.78 -7.72
CA ASN A 182 16.94 -6.31 -7.23
C ASN A 182 15.94 -5.18 -7.01
N VAL A 183 14.67 -5.44 -7.34
CA VAL A 183 13.60 -4.44 -7.26
C VAL A 183 12.61 -4.79 -6.16
N ILE A 184 12.29 -3.83 -5.30
CA ILE A 184 11.22 -3.94 -4.30
C ILE A 184 9.97 -3.25 -4.86
N THR A 185 8.83 -3.93 -4.81
CA THR A 185 7.53 -3.39 -5.20
C THR A 185 6.42 -3.92 -4.28
N TYR A 186 5.19 -3.47 -4.49
CA TYR A 186 4.04 -3.95 -3.73
C TYR A 186 2.83 -4.22 -4.62
N GLU A 187 1.93 -5.07 -4.12
CA GLU A 187 0.60 -5.29 -4.68
C GLU A 187 -0.45 -5.30 -3.58
N ILE A 188 -1.63 -4.78 -3.91
CA ILE A 188 -2.83 -4.94 -3.09
C ILE A 188 -3.75 -5.97 -3.77
N VAL A 189 -3.99 -7.09 -3.12
CA VAL A 189 -4.70 -8.24 -3.69
C VAL A 189 -5.94 -8.60 -2.87
N LYS A 190 -6.79 -9.45 -3.47
CA LYS A 190 -7.97 -10.00 -2.78
C LYS A 190 -7.63 -11.18 -1.88
N ASN A 191 -6.65 -11.97 -2.29
CA ASN A 191 -6.25 -13.17 -1.58
C ASN A 191 -4.76 -13.48 -1.86
N ILE A 192 -3.94 -13.45 -0.81
CA ILE A 192 -2.50 -13.71 -0.85
C ILE A 192 -2.17 -15.08 -1.44
N LYS A 193 -3.04 -16.09 -1.27
CA LYS A 193 -2.81 -17.46 -1.77
C LYS A 193 -2.87 -17.56 -3.30
N LYS A 194 -3.56 -16.63 -3.98
CA LYS A 194 -3.81 -16.70 -5.43
C LYS A 194 -2.82 -15.88 -6.28
N VAL A 195 -1.75 -15.34 -5.67
CA VAL A 195 -0.82 -14.47 -6.40
C VAL A 195 0.15 -15.29 -7.25
N PRO A 196 0.21 -15.07 -8.59
CA PRO A 196 1.00 -15.89 -9.50
C PRO A 196 2.51 -15.85 -9.19
N LYS A 197 3.22 -16.93 -9.52
CA LYS A 197 4.68 -17.04 -9.30
C LYS A 197 5.51 -16.12 -10.23
N LYS A 198 4.94 -15.64 -11.33
CA LYS A 198 5.55 -14.64 -12.23
C LYS A 198 4.80 -13.32 -12.12
N TYR A 199 5.53 -12.23 -11.94
CA TYR A 199 4.98 -10.89 -12.00
C TYR A 199 4.68 -10.57 -13.47
N LYS A 200 3.40 -10.49 -13.85
CA LYS A 200 3.04 -10.02 -15.19
C LYS A 200 3.16 -8.51 -15.15
N ASN A 201 4.21 -7.97 -15.78
CA ASN A 201 4.30 -6.53 -16.04
C ASN A 201 2.95 -6.06 -16.63
N LYS A 202 2.22 -5.23 -15.89
CA LYS A 202 1.36 -4.23 -16.54
C LYS A 202 2.34 -3.41 -17.37
N LYS A 203 2.31 -3.59 -18.70
CA LYS A 203 3.18 -2.86 -19.61
C LYS A 203 3.12 -1.37 -19.25
N VAL A 204 4.20 -0.87 -18.66
CA VAL A 204 4.55 0.54 -18.81
C VAL A 204 4.62 0.73 -20.32
N VAL A 205 3.74 1.57 -20.85
CA VAL A 205 3.80 1.98 -22.26
C VAL A 205 5.17 2.61 -22.42
N LYS A 206 6.12 1.86 -23.00
CA LYS A 206 7.38 2.41 -23.47
C LYS A 206 7.01 3.39 -24.56
N ASP A 207 7.07 4.67 -24.23
CA ASP A 207 7.11 5.71 -25.24
C ASP A 207 8.29 5.40 -26.17
N LYS A 208 7.95 5.17 -27.42
CA LYS A 208 8.91 4.94 -28.50
C LYS A 208 9.50 6.29 -28.90
N GLN A 209 10.58 6.68 -28.25
CA GLN A 209 11.62 7.51 -28.86
C GLN A 209 12.95 6.90 -28.41
N GLY A 210 13.87 6.45 -29.24
CA GLY A 210 14.08 6.60 -30.66
C GLY A 210 15.56 6.30 -30.87
N LYS A 211 15.87 5.02 -31.12
CA LYS A 211 17.09 4.45 -31.72
C LYS A 211 18.39 5.29 -31.68
N LYS A 212 19.37 4.78 -30.92
CA LYS A 212 20.80 4.86 -31.28
C LYS A 212 20.98 4.37 -32.73
N LYS A 213 21.50 5.21 -33.62
CA LYS A 213 22.22 4.77 -34.83
C LYS A 213 23.71 4.80 -34.51
N LYS A 214 24.32 3.62 -34.34
CA LYS A 214 25.71 3.39 -34.75
C LYS A 214 25.65 2.85 -36.18
N LYS A 215 26.34 3.51 -37.12
CA LYS A 215 26.83 2.90 -38.35
C LYS A 215 28.22 3.48 -38.62
N LYS A 216 29.17 2.53 -38.67
CA LYS A 216 30.54 2.51 -39.23
C LYS A 216 31.29 3.83 -39.24
#